data_AF-A0A8I0FAX4-F1
#
_entry.id   AF-A0A8I0FAX4-F1
#
_cell.length_a   1.000
_cell.length_b   1.000
_cell.length_c   1.000
_cell.angle_alpha   90.00
_cell.angle_beta   90.00
_cell.angle_gamma   90.00
#
_symmetry.space_group_name_H-M   'P 1'
#
loop_
_entity.id
_entity.type
_entity.pdbx_description
1 polymer ?
#
loop_
_entity_poly.entity_id
_entity_poly.type
_entity_poly.pdbx_seq_one_letter_code
_entity_poly.pdbx_strand_id
1 'polypeptide(L)'
;MNQSNIAVERTQKKSNAYAWYVVILCMLAYIISFIDRQILALMIEPIKADLQLSDTQFSLLHGLAFSLFYAVMGLPLAYIADRFSRPKLISIGIIVWSLATATCGLSKNFIQLFLSRMAVGVGEAALSPAAYSMFSDMFSKDKLGRAVGIYSIGAFLGGGIAFLVGGYVINLLKGVTLIEVPLLGALKAWQIAFLVVGLPGILIGLLFILTVKDPARKGQQLNQNGQVDQVKFTQCLQFIKKHSKTFACHYLGFTFYAMAL
;
A
#
# COMPACT_ATOMS: atom_id res chain seq x y z
N MET A 1 41.78 4.40 22.49
CA MET A 1 40.61 4.61 21.61
C MET A 1 41.01 5.58 20.51
N ASN A 2 41.06 5.13 19.25
CA ASN A 2 41.71 5.85 18.16
C ASN A 2 40.81 6.96 17.59
N GLN A 3 41.34 8.17 17.39
CA GLN A 3 40.57 9.35 16.94
C GLN A 3 39.90 9.16 15.57
N SER A 4 40.39 8.21 14.75
CA SER A 4 39.79 7.80 13.48
C SER A 4 38.40 7.17 13.64
N ASN A 5 38.14 6.43 14.72
CA ASN A 5 36.81 5.85 14.96
C ASN A 5 35.77 6.91 15.35
N ILE A 6 36.20 8.00 16.00
CA ILE A 6 35.34 9.11 16.40
C ILE A 6 34.94 9.97 15.18
N ALA A 7 35.81 10.04 14.16
CA ALA A 7 35.53 10.76 12.92
C ALA A 7 34.53 10.02 12.01
N VAL A 8 34.60 8.68 11.95
CA VAL A 8 33.64 7.87 11.16
C VAL A 8 32.25 7.83 11.81
N GLU A 9 32.18 7.90 13.14
CA GLU A 9 30.91 7.91 13.87
C GLU A 9 30.20 9.28 13.80
N ARG A 10 30.93 10.36 13.54
CA ARG A 10 30.40 11.74 13.45
C ARG A 10 29.70 12.06 12.12
N THR A 11 29.88 11.27 11.07
CA THR A 11 29.46 11.65 9.70
C THR A 11 28.02 11.30 9.33
N GLN A 12 27.20 10.74 10.23
CA GLN A 12 25.82 10.41 9.86
C GLN A 12 24.79 10.57 10.97
N LYS A 13 24.84 11.69 11.69
CA LYS A 13 23.66 12.21 12.39
C LYS A 13 22.68 12.80 11.36
N LYS A 14 22.18 11.97 10.43
CA LYS A 14 21.07 12.35 9.55
C LYS A 14 19.92 12.82 10.44
N SER A 15 19.35 13.98 10.13
CA SER A 15 18.28 14.60 10.93
C SER A 15 17.19 13.58 11.26
N ASN A 16 17.01 13.25 12.54
CA ASN A 16 15.93 12.36 13.01
C ASN A 16 14.56 12.87 12.54
N ALA A 17 14.39 14.19 12.40
CA ALA A 17 13.15 14.79 11.94
C ALA A 17 12.78 14.37 10.51
N TYR A 18 13.76 14.29 9.60
CA TYR A 18 13.51 13.81 8.23
C TYR A 18 13.08 12.34 8.22
N ALA A 19 13.69 11.49 9.05
CA ALA A 19 13.28 10.09 9.15
C ALA A 19 11.84 9.94 9.66
N TRP A 20 11.46 10.72 10.67
CA TRP A 20 10.08 10.77 11.16
C TRP A 20 9.11 11.33 10.12
N TYR A 21 9.50 12.35 9.36
CA TYR A 21 8.71 12.85 8.23
C TYR A 21 8.38 11.73 7.23
N VAL A 22 9.37 10.91 6.84
CA VAL A 22 9.15 9.78 5.93
C VAL A 22 8.19 8.74 6.54
N VAL A 23 8.32 8.44 7.84
CA VAL A 23 7.38 7.54 8.54
C VAL A 23 5.96 8.07 8.50
N ILE A 24 5.76 9.37 8.80
CA ILE A 24 4.44 10.00 8.76
C ILE A 24 3.88 10.01 7.34
N LEU A 25 4.71 10.26 6.32
CA LEU A 25 4.25 10.24 4.93
C LEU A 25 3.84 8.82 4.49
N CYS A 26 4.61 7.80 4.87
CA CYS A 26 4.21 6.39 4.68
C CYS A 26 2.92 6.05 5.44
N MET A 27 2.76 6.54 6.67
CA MET A 27 1.55 6.34 7.47
C MET A 27 0.33 6.98 6.80
N LEU A 28 0.46 8.20 6.27
CA LEU A 28 -0.62 8.87 5.52
C LEU A 28 -0.98 8.09 4.24
N ALA A 29 0.02 7.60 3.50
CA ALA A 29 -0.23 6.71 2.36
C ALA A 29 -0.96 5.43 2.79
N TYR A 30 -0.64 4.88 3.96
CA TYR A 30 -1.28 3.68 4.49
C TYR A 30 -2.71 3.93 4.98
N ILE A 31 -2.98 5.11 5.56
CA ILE A 31 -4.34 5.58 5.88
C ILE A 31 -5.19 5.61 4.62
N ILE A 32 -4.70 6.23 3.54
CA ILE A 32 -5.41 6.30 2.25
C ILE A 32 -5.66 4.90 1.69
N SER A 33 -4.63 4.03 1.68
CA SER A 33 -4.77 2.63 1.27
C SER A 33 -5.89 1.90 2.05
N PHE A 34 -6.02 2.13 3.35
CA PHE A 34 -7.12 1.54 4.12
C PHE A 34 -8.48 2.17 3.81
N ILE A 35 -8.55 3.47 3.51
CA ILE A 35 -9.78 4.11 3.04
C ILE A 35 -10.23 3.50 1.70
N ASP A 36 -9.31 3.29 0.76
CA ASP A 36 -9.55 2.67 -0.55
C ASP A 36 -10.04 1.22 -0.45
N ARG A 37 -9.66 0.50 0.61
CA ARG A 37 -10.17 -0.85 0.89
C ARG A 37 -11.59 -0.82 1.41
N GLN A 38 -11.89 0.10 2.32
CA GLN A 38 -13.20 0.18 2.97
C GLN A 38 -14.27 0.82 2.09
N ILE A 39 -13.91 1.71 1.16
CA ILE A 39 -14.90 2.43 0.34
C ILE A 39 -15.80 1.49 -0.48
N LEU A 40 -15.26 0.37 -0.96
CA LEU A 40 -16.05 -0.64 -1.69
C LEU A 40 -17.10 -1.29 -0.77
N ALA A 41 -16.75 -1.56 0.49
CA ALA A 41 -17.65 -2.12 1.50
C ALA A 41 -18.80 -1.18 1.88
N LEU A 42 -18.61 0.13 1.71
CA LEU A 42 -19.62 1.15 2.01
C LEU A 42 -20.61 1.36 0.86
N MET A 43 -20.28 0.85 -0.33
CA MET A 43 -21.03 1.08 -1.57
C MET A 43 -21.62 -0.21 -2.14
N ILE A 44 -21.87 -1.22 -1.30
CA ILE A 44 -22.34 -2.55 -1.72
C ILE A 44 -23.67 -2.43 -2.48
N GLU A 45 -24.70 -1.92 -1.81
CA GLU A 45 -26.04 -1.78 -2.37
C GLU A 45 -26.07 -0.91 -3.63
N PRO A 46 -25.49 0.31 -3.64
CA PRO A 46 -25.55 1.15 -4.84
C PRO A 46 -24.82 0.51 -6.02
N ILE A 47 -23.63 -0.08 -5.84
CA ILE A 47 -22.89 -0.72 -6.95
C ILE A 47 -23.66 -1.94 -7.48
N LYS A 48 -24.21 -2.78 -6.60
CA LYS A 48 -24.99 -3.96 -7.01
C LYS A 48 -26.22 -3.58 -7.80
N ALA A 49 -26.98 -2.59 -7.32
CA ALA A 49 -28.16 -2.08 -8.02
C ALA A 49 -27.80 -1.50 -9.39
N ASP A 50 -26.66 -0.80 -9.47
CA ASP A 50 -26.25 -0.09 -10.68
C ASP A 50 -25.75 -0.99 -11.80
N LEU A 51 -24.87 -1.93 -11.42
CA LEU A 51 -24.18 -2.81 -12.34
C LEU A 51 -24.89 -4.18 -12.46
N GLN A 52 -26.04 -4.33 -11.78
CA GLN A 52 -26.85 -5.56 -11.71
C GLN A 52 -26.03 -6.77 -11.25
N LEU A 53 -25.20 -6.58 -10.21
CA LEU A 53 -24.30 -7.63 -9.73
C LEU A 53 -24.99 -8.58 -8.75
N SER A 54 -24.68 -9.86 -8.87
CA SER A 54 -25.02 -10.85 -7.85
C SER A 54 -24.15 -10.70 -6.59
N ASP A 55 -24.61 -11.25 -5.47
CA ASP A 55 -23.82 -11.32 -4.22
C ASP A 55 -22.48 -12.03 -4.42
N THR A 56 -22.45 -13.08 -5.25
CA THR A 56 -21.22 -13.79 -5.60
C THR A 56 -20.25 -12.90 -6.37
N GLN A 57 -20.73 -12.18 -7.39
CA GLN A 57 -19.90 -11.24 -8.14
C GLN A 57 -19.35 -10.13 -7.23
N PHE A 58 -20.20 -9.57 -6.38
CA PHE A 58 -19.75 -8.55 -5.44
C PHE A 58 -18.70 -9.08 -4.45
N SER A 59 -18.90 -10.29 -3.92
CA SER A 59 -17.95 -10.95 -3.02
C SER A 59 -16.59 -11.19 -3.70
N LEU A 60 -16.58 -11.54 -4.99
CA LEU A 60 -15.36 -11.67 -5.79
C LEU A 60 -14.64 -10.33 -5.97
N LEU A 61 -15.37 -9.22 -6.16
CA LEU A 61 -14.79 -7.87 -6.22
C LEU A 61 -14.19 -7.43 -4.89
N HIS A 62 -14.92 -7.68 -3.80
CA HIS A 62 -14.53 -7.25 -2.46
C HIS A 62 -13.32 -8.05 -1.96
N GLY A 63 -13.37 -9.37 -2.05
CA GLY A 63 -12.33 -10.26 -1.56
C GLY A 63 -11.26 -10.54 -2.61
N LEU A 64 -11.61 -11.38 -3.60
CA LEU A 64 -10.63 -12.03 -4.48
C LEU A 64 -9.85 -11.03 -5.34
N ALA A 65 -10.54 -10.08 -5.98
CA ALA A 65 -9.95 -9.14 -6.93
C ALA A 65 -8.80 -8.33 -6.32
N PHE A 66 -8.92 -7.94 -5.05
CA PHE A 66 -7.88 -7.24 -4.33
C PHE A 66 -6.85 -8.20 -3.71
N SER A 67 -7.31 -9.12 -2.86
CA SER A 67 -6.45 -9.90 -1.96
C SER A 67 -5.48 -10.83 -2.69
N LEU A 68 -5.94 -11.52 -3.75
CA LEU A 68 -5.10 -12.44 -4.51
C LEU A 68 -3.93 -11.70 -5.15
N PHE A 69 -4.22 -10.59 -5.82
CA PHE A 69 -3.21 -9.82 -6.55
C PHE A 69 -2.30 -9.05 -5.60
N TYR A 70 -2.82 -8.52 -4.50
CA TYR A 70 -2.01 -7.94 -3.44
C TYR A 70 -1.01 -8.96 -2.86
N ALA A 71 -1.48 -10.17 -2.54
CA ALA A 71 -0.64 -11.23 -1.98
C ALA A 71 0.42 -11.72 -2.97
N VAL A 72 0.03 -11.99 -4.22
CA VAL A 72 0.94 -12.50 -5.25
C VAL A 72 1.98 -11.44 -5.64
N MET A 73 1.57 -10.18 -5.79
CA MET A 73 2.48 -9.09 -6.20
C MET A 73 3.39 -8.60 -5.08
N GLY A 74 3.05 -8.86 -3.82
CA GLY A 74 3.90 -8.51 -2.68
C GLY A 74 5.32 -9.06 -2.81
N LEU A 75 5.48 -10.31 -3.28
CA LEU A 75 6.80 -10.94 -3.43
C LEU A 75 7.63 -10.34 -4.59
N PRO A 76 7.11 -10.22 -5.83
CA PRO A 76 7.80 -9.50 -6.91
C PRO A 76 8.15 -8.05 -6.56
N LEU A 77 7.23 -7.31 -5.91
CA LEU A 77 7.47 -5.91 -5.57
C LEU A 77 8.48 -5.76 -4.43
N ALA A 78 8.49 -6.67 -3.45
CA ALA A 78 9.56 -6.73 -2.45
C ALA A 78 10.93 -6.99 -3.10
N TYR A 79 11.00 -7.92 -4.06
CA TYR A 79 12.23 -8.17 -4.81
C TYR A 79 12.69 -6.94 -5.61
N ILE A 80 11.77 -6.18 -6.19
CA ILE A 80 12.07 -4.90 -6.86
C ILE A 80 12.56 -3.86 -5.85
N ALA A 81 11.96 -3.78 -4.66
CA ALA A 81 12.36 -2.84 -3.59
C ALA A 81 13.82 -3.04 -3.15
N ASP A 82 14.28 -4.29 -3.10
CA ASP A 82 15.64 -4.62 -2.68
C ASP A 82 16.71 -4.18 -3.70
N ARG A 83 16.33 -4.02 -4.98
CA ARG A 83 17.24 -3.76 -6.09
C ARG A 83 17.17 -2.34 -6.63
N PHE A 84 15.97 -1.79 -6.71
CA PHE A 84 15.69 -0.49 -7.32
C PHE A 84 15.38 0.57 -6.26
N SER A 85 15.05 1.78 -6.69
CA SER A 85 14.79 2.86 -5.73
C SER A 85 13.48 2.63 -4.97
N ARG A 86 13.56 2.49 -3.64
CA ARG A 86 12.39 2.23 -2.78
C ARG A 86 11.40 3.39 -2.78
N PRO A 87 11.83 4.67 -2.73
CA PRO A 87 10.90 5.79 -2.86
C PRO A 87 10.19 5.86 -4.20
N LYS A 88 10.89 5.54 -5.31
CA LYS A 88 10.25 5.47 -6.63
C LYS A 88 9.20 4.37 -6.67
N LEU A 89 9.51 3.19 -6.13
CA LEU A 89 8.57 2.08 -6.06
C LEU A 89 7.32 2.44 -5.24
N ILE A 90 7.51 3.03 -4.05
CA ILE A 90 6.40 3.47 -3.19
C ILE A 90 5.56 4.53 -3.93
N SER A 91 6.17 5.55 -4.50
CA SER A 91 5.47 6.62 -5.21
C SER A 91 4.68 6.10 -6.41
N ILE A 92 5.30 5.25 -7.25
CA ILE A 92 4.61 4.64 -8.40
C ILE A 92 3.46 3.76 -7.91
N GLY A 93 3.66 2.97 -6.86
CA GLY A 93 2.61 2.19 -6.22
C GLY A 93 1.43 3.07 -5.81
N ILE A 94 1.71 4.16 -5.07
CA ILE A 94 0.72 5.15 -4.62
C ILE A 94 -0.09 5.67 -5.80
N ILE A 95 0.58 6.17 -6.83
CA ILE A 95 -0.07 6.75 -8.00
C ILE A 95 -0.90 5.70 -8.74
N VAL A 96 -0.38 4.49 -8.92
CA VAL A 96 -1.07 3.40 -9.61
C VAL A 96 -2.34 3.00 -8.88
N TRP A 97 -2.29 2.76 -7.56
CA TRP A 97 -3.51 2.38 -6.84
C TRP A 97 -4.50 3.54 -6.79
N SER A 98 -4.03 4.78 -6.65
CA SER A 98 -4.90 5.96 -6.60
C SER A 98 -5.67 6.17 -7.91
N LEU A 99 -4.97 6.01 -9.04
CA LEU A 99 -5.59 6.04 -10.37
C LEU A 99 -6.54 4.85 -10.54
N ALA A 100 -6.16 3.65 -10.11
CA ALA A 100 -7.01 2.47 -10.19
C ALA A 100 -8.28 2.61 -9.32
N THR A 101 -8.18 3.23 -8.14
CA THR A 101 -9.31 3.59 -7.28
C THR A 101 -10.23 4.57 -8.01
N ALA A 102 -9.67 5.59 -8.70
CA ALA A 102 -10.47 6.49 -9.53
C ALA A 102 -11.15 5.76 -10.70
N THR A 103 -10.47 4.81 -11.36
CA THR A 103 -11.09 4.02 -12.45
C THR A 103 -12.17 3.06 -11.96
N CYS A 104 -12.17 2.64 -10.68
CA CYS A 104 -13.32 1.96 -10.08
C CYS A 104 -14.58 2.83 -10.19
N GLY A 105 -14.48 4.13 -9.91
CA GLY A 105 -15.60 5.06 -10.06
C GLY A 105 -16.08 5.22 -11.50
N LEU A 106 -15.21 5.02 -12.48
CA LEU A 106 -15.56 5.11 -13.91
C LEU A 106 -16.07 3.78 -14.50
N SER A 107 -16.09 2.71 -13.72
CA SER A 107 -16.45 1.38 -14.19
C SER A 107 -17.95 1.26 -14.48
N LYS A 108 -18.30 0.65 -15.62
CA LYS A 108 -19.68 0.48 -16.10
C LYS A 108 -20.17 -0.97 -16.08
N ASN A 109 -19.32 -1.91 -15.67
CA ASN A 109 -19.66 -3.33 -15.56
C ASN A 109 -18.70 -4.04 -14.60
N PHE A 110 -19.05 -5.28 -14.27
CA PHE A 110 -18.28 -6.16 -13.39
C PHE A 110 -16.80 -6.27 -13.78
N ILE A 111 -16.50 -6.52 -15.07
CA ILE A 111 -15.13 -6.78 -15.53
C ILE A 111 -14.24 -5.54 -15.37
N GLN A 112 -14.74 -4.36 -15.73
CA GLN A 112 -14.00 -3.11 -15.54
C GLN A 112 -13.71 -2.83 -14.07
N LEU A 113 -14.69 -3.05 -13.20
CA LEU A 113 -14.52 -2.87 -11.76
C LEU A 113 -13.56 -3.91 -11.17
N PHE A 114 -13.64 -5.16 -11.63
CA PHE A 114 -12.75 -6.24 -11.23
C PHE A 114 -11.29 -5.95 -11.60
N LEU A 115 -11.03 -5.57 -12.84
CA LEU A 115 -9.68 -5.19 -13.29
C LEU A 115 -9.14 -3.96 -12.55
N SER A 116 -10.00 -2.97 -12.29
CA SER A 116 -9.60 -1.80 -11.50
C SER A 116 -9.22 -2.21 -10.07
N ARG A 117 -10.00 -3.08 -9.42
CA ARG A 117 -9.69 -3.59 -8.07
C ARG A 117 -8.42 -4.45 -8.04
N MET A 118 -8.15 -5.21 -9.09
CA MET A 118 -6.87 -5.90 -9.24
C MET A 118 -5.70 -4.91 -9.28
N ALA A 119 -5.81 -3.85 -10.09
CA ALA A 119 -4.77 -2.83 -10.18
C ALA A 119 -4.55 -2.08 -8.86
N VAL A 120 -5.61 -1.84 -8.07
CA VAL A 120 -5.49 -1.33 -6.70
C VAL A 120 -4.64 -2.28 -5.84
N GLY A 121 -4.96 -3.58 -5.85
CA GLY A 121 -4.19 -4.59 -5.10
C GLY A 121 -2.72 -4.66 -5.50
N VAL A 122 -2.43 -4.58 -6.80
CA VAL A 122 -1.06 -4.54 -7.34
C VAL A 122 -0.31 -3.31 -6.84
N GLY A 123 -0.91 -2.12 -6.92
CA GLY A 123 -0.27 -0.88 -6.50
C GLY A 123 0.02 -0.85 -5.00
N GLU A 124 -0.98 -1.21 -4.19
CA GLU A 124 -0.85 -1.19 -2.73
C GLU A 124 0.20 -2.15 -2.18
N ALA A 125 0.45 -3.27 -2.88
CA ALA A 125 1.45 -4.26 -2.48
C ALA A 125 2.89 -3.70 -2.44
N ALA A 126 3.15 -2.57 -3.09
CA ALA A 126 4.47 -1.93 -3.13
C ALA A 126 4.85 -1.21 -1.82
N LEU A 127 3.86 -0.76 -1.02
CA LEU A 127 4.09 0.19 0.07
C LEU A 127 4.86 -0.43 1.24
N SER A 128 4.28 -1.42 1.91
CA SER A 128 4.82 -1.95 3.18
C SER A 128 6.22 -2.58 3.06
N PRO A 129 6.52 -3.44 2.07
CA PRO A 129 7.86 -4.03 1.96
C PRO A 129 8.96 -2.98 1.79
N ALA A 130 8.73 -2.00 0.91
CA ALA A 130 9.67 -0.92 0.66
C ALA A 130 9.80 0.03 1.86
N ALA A 131 8.69 0.35 2.53
CA ALA A 131 8.68 1.19 3.73
C ALA A 131 9.47 0.54 4.87
N TYR A 132 9.24 -0.75 5.17
CA TYR A 132 9.99 -1.47 6.20
C TYR A 132 11.49 -1.51 5.90
N SER A 133 11.86 -1.76 4.65
CA SER A 133 13.26 -1.74 4.19
C SER A 133 13.90 -0.35 4.39
N MET A 134 13.17 0.73 4.08
CA MET A 134 13.66 2.10 4.32
C MET A 134 13.78 2.39 5.82
N PHE A 135 12.81 1.98 6.64
CA PHE A 135 12.85 2.22 8.08
C PHE A 135 14.03 1.52 8.75
N SER A 136 14.37 0.28 8.34
CA SER A 136 15.54 -0.42 8.87
C SER A 136 16.87 0.27 8.55
N ASP A 137 16.94 1.02 7.45
CA ASP A 137 18.13 1.81 7.10
C ASP A 137 18.17 3.16 7.81
N MET A 138 17.01 3.77 8.04
CA MET A 138 16.89 5.11 8.62
C MET A 138 16.99 5.13 10.14
N PHE A 139 16.52 4.09 10.82
CA PHE A 139 16.45 4.03 12.28
C PHE A 139 17.44 3.04 12.88
N SER A 140 17.85 3.30 14.12
CA SER A 140 18.57 2.34 14.97
C SER A 140 17.59 1.30 15.54
N LYS A 141 18.12 0.15 15.99
CA LYS A 141 17.31 -0.98 16.49
C LYS A 141 16.34 -0.59 17.61
N ASP A 142 16.73 0.35 18.47
CA ASP A 142 15.91 0.89 19.58
C ASP A 142 14.71 1.75 19.13
N LYS A 143 14.77 2.34 17.94
CA LYS A 143 13.71 3.21 17.39
C LYS A 143 12.90 2.57 16.29
N LEU A 144 13.42 1.53 15.63
CA LEU A 144 12.76 0.85 14.52
C LEU A 144 11.36 0.36 14.90
N GLY A 145 11.21 -0.24 16.09
CA GLY A 145 9.90 -0.69 16.57
C GLY A 145 8.88 0.44 16.70
N ARG A 146 9.31 1.65 17.11
CA ARG A 146 8.43 2.83 17.18
C ARG A 146 8.05 3.35 15.79
N ALA A 147 8.99 3.36 14.85
CA ALA A 147 8.73 3.75 13.46
C ALA A 147 7.71 2.83 12.80
N VAL A 148 7.89 1.51 12.94
CA VAL A 148 6.93 0.51 12.46
C VAL A 148 5.58 0.64 13.17
N GLY A 149 5.58 0.86 14.49
CA GLY A 149 4.35 1.06 15.27
C GLY A 149 3.53 2.26 14.79
N ILE A 150 4.18 3.43 14.59
CA ILE A 150 3.50 4.63 14.07
C ILE A 150 2.95 4.39 12.67
N TYR A 151 3.73 3.75 11.79
CA TYR A 151 3.24 3.35 10.47
C TYR A 151 2.00 2.45 10.57
N SER A 152 2.02 1.42 11.42
CA SER A 152 0.92 0.47 11.59
C SER A 152 -0.37 1.08 12.14
N ILE A 153 -0.29 2.14 12.94
CA ILE A 153 -1.48 2.90 13.40
C ILE A 153 -2.29 3.43 12.21
N GLY A 154 -1.64 3.68 11.07
CA GLY A 154 -2.29 4.13 9.84
C GLY A 154 -3.41 3.20 9.36
N ALA A 155 -3.30 1.88 9.56
CA ALA A 155 -4.35 0.94 9.18
C ALA A 155 -5.64 1.17 9.98
N PHE A 156 -5.53 1.33 11.30
CA PHE A 156 -6.66 1.54 12.20
C PHE A 156 -7.28 2.92 11.99
N LEU A 157 -6.45 3.95 11.84
CA LEU A 157 -6.93 5.30 11.53
C LEU A 157 -7.63 5.33 10.17
N GLY A 158 -7.05 4.72 9.14
CA GLY A 158 -7.65 4.63 7.81
C GLY A 158 -9.00 3.93 7.85
N GLY A 159 -9.10 2.77 8.51
CA GLY A 159 -10.37 2.06 8.68
C GLY A 159 -11.42 2.92 9.39
N GLY A 160 -11.08 3.54 10.53
CA GLY A 160 -11.99 4.41 11.27
C GLY A 160 -12.43 5.64 10.49
N ILE A 161 -11.49 6.35 9.85
CA ILE A 161 -11.77 7.52 9.01
C ILE A 161 -12.66 7.12 7.83
N ALA A 162 -12.44 5.95 7.21
CA ALA A 162 -13.25 5.51 6.09
C ALA A 162 -14.73 5.35 6.47
N PHE A 163 -15.02 4.75 7.63
CA PHE A 163 -16.39 4.62 8.10
C PHE A 163 -17.04 5.97 8.44
N LEU A 164 -16.30 6.88 9.10
CA LEU A 164 -16.79 8.21 9.44
C LEU A 164 -17.06 9.07 8.18
N VAL A 165 -16.06 9.19 7.31
CA VAL A 165 -16.13 9.98 6.09
C VAL A 165 -17.11 9.35 5.11
N GLY A 166 -17.04 8.03 4.91
CA GLY A 166 -17.94 7.35 3.99
C GLY A 166 -19.40 7.42 4.43
N GLY A 167 -19.69 7.29 5.74
CA GLY A 167 -21.04 7.50 6.27
C GLY A 167 -21.55 8.92 6.04
N TYR A 168 -20.69 9.93 6.25
CA TYR A 168 -21.02 11.34 5.98
C TYR A 168 -21.23 11.62 4.48
N VAL A 169 -20.36 11.10 3.62
CA VAL A 169 -20.47 11.22 2.15
C VAL A 169 -21.74 10.53 1.64
N ILE A 170 -22.05 9.32 2.10
CA ILE A 170 -23.31 8.65 1.77
C ILE A 170 -24.50 9.51 2.21
N ASN A 171 -24.45 10.08 3.42
CA ASN A 171 -25.53 10.93 3.93
C ASN A 171 -25.73 12.20 3.10
N LEU A 172 -24.65 12.90 2.74
CA LEU A 172 -24.69 14.08 1.88
C LEU A 172 -25.23 13.76 0.47
N LEU A 173 -24.92 12.57 -0.03
CA LEU A 173 -25.37 12.12 -1.35
C LEU A 173 -26.76 11.48 -1.32
N LYS A 174 -27.41 11.35 -0.15
CA LYS A 174 -28.82 10.90 -0.06
C LYS A 174 -29.72 11.92 -0.76
N GLY A 175 -30.23 11.54 -1.92
CA GLY A 175 -31.12 12.36 -2.75
C GLY A 175 -30.47 12.93 -4.01
N VAL A 176 -29.15 12.84 -4.15
CA VAL A 176 -28.43 13.24 -5.37
C VAL A 176 -28.18 12.00 -6.22
N THR A 177 -28.99 11.81 -7.25
CA THR A 177 -28.92 10.65 -8.14
C THR A 177 -27.81 10.77 -9.18
N LEU A 178 -27.59 11.97 -9.72
CA LEU A 178 -26.56 12.27 -10.71
C LEU A 178 -25.91 13.63 -10.38
N ILE A 179 -24.59 13.67 -10.39
CA ILE A 179 -23.80 14.90 -10.28
C ILE A 179 -23.08 15.08 -11.60
N GLU A 180 -23.28 16.23 -12.23
CA GLU A 180 -22.52 16.58 -13.43
C GLU A 180 -21.10 16.97 -13.04
N VAL A 181 -20.14 16.15 -13.45
CA VAL A 181 -18.72 16.43 -13.27
C VAL A 181 -18.17 16.95 -14.60
N PRO A 182 -17.54 18.13 -14.61
CA PRO A 182 -16.89 18.65 -15.81
C PRO A 182 -15.94 17.60 -16.41
N LEU A 183 -15.98 17.43 -17.74
CA LEU A 183 -15.20 16.44 -18.52
C LEU A 183 -15.60 14.96 -18.37
N LEU A 184 -16.30 14.56 -17.29
CA LEU A 184 -16.66 13.16 -17.03
C LEU A 184 -18.17 12.87 -17.20
N GLY A 185 -18.99 13.92 -17.27
CA GLY A 185 -20.44 13.82 -17.45
C GLY A 185 -21.19 13.52 -16.14
N ALA A 186 -22.41 13.02 -16.28
CA ALA A 186 -23.26 12.69 -15.13
C ALA A 186 -22.76 11.41 -14.44
N LEU A 187 -22.31 11.56 -13.19
CA LEU A 187 -21.81 10.46 -12.36
C LEU A 187 -22.73 10.21 -11.17
N LYS A 188 -22.84 8.94 -10.79
CA LYS A 188 -23.61 8.50 -9.61
C LYS A 188 -22.82 8.73 -8.33
N ALA A 189 -23.52 8.82 -7.21
CA ALA A 189 -22.93 9.04 -5.89
C ALA A 189 -21.73 8.11 -5.58
N TRP A 190 -21.86 6.81 -5.83
CA TRP A 190 -20.81 5.83 -5.57
C TRP A 190 -19.57 6.05 -6.46
N GLN A 191 -19.77 6.50 -7.70
CA GLN A 191 -18.68 6.77 -8.65
C GLN A 191 -17.82 7.94 -8.16
N ILE A 192 -18.46 8.97 -7.63
CA ILE A 192 -17.82 10.17 -7.10
C ILE A 192 -17.06 9.85 -5.82
N ALA A 193 -17.60 8.97 -4.98
CA ALA A 193 -16.92 8.52 -3.78
C ALA A 193 -15.54 7.92 -4.11
N PHE A 194 -15.45 7.07 -5.15
CA PHE A 194 -14.17 6.54 -5.64
C PHE A 194 -13.23 7.61 -6.20
N LEU A 195 -13.76 8.59 -6.94
CA LEU A 195 -12.94 9.68 -7.47
C LEU A 195 -12.36 10.56 -6.34
N VAL A 196 -13.19 10.96 -5.38
CA VAL A 196 -12.79 11.80 -4.24
C VAL A 196 -11.77 11.07 -3.36
N VAL A 197 -11.95 9.77 -3.16
CA VAL A 197 -11.04 8.95 -2.34
C VAL A 197 -9.70 8.70 -3.05
N GLY A 198 -9.70 8.47 -4.36
CA GLY A 198 -8.47 8.21 -5.13
C GLY A 198 -7.57 9.44 -5.32
N LEU A 199 -8.14 10.65 -5.46
CA LEU A 199 -7.37 11.86 -5.79
C LEU A 199 -6.28 12.26 -4.75
N PRO A 200 -6.55 12.26 -3.43
CA PRO A 200 -5.54 12.58 -2.42
C PRO A 200 -4.30 11.69 -2.49
N GLY A 201 -4.45 10.42 -2.87
CA GLY A 201 -3.33 9.50 -3.00
C GLY A 201 -2.34 9.95 -4.08
N ILE A 202 -2.81 10.49 -5.21
CA ILE A 202 -1.92 11.02 -6.27
C ILE A 202 -1.03 12.14 -5.71
N LEU A 203 -1.60 13.05 -4.93
CA LEU A 203 -0.85 14.15 -4.30
C LEU A 203 0.22 13.62 -3.33
N ILE A 204 -0.12 12.61 -2.52
CA ILE A 204 0.83 11.95 -1.62
C ILE A 204 1.93 11.25 -2.42
N GLY A 205 1.60 10.56 -3.50
CA GLY A 205 2.57 9.88 -4.37
C GLY A 205 3.55 10.86 -5.02
N LEU A 206 3.05 11.99 -5.52
CA LEU A 206 3.88 13.08 -6.07
C LEU A 206 4.75 13.72 -4.99
N LEU A 207 4.18 14.02 -3.82
CA LEU A 207 4.93 14.53 -2.67
C LEU A 207 6.05 13.55 -2.27
N PHE A 208 5.77 12.25 -2.29
CA PHE A 208 6.73 11.21 -1.94
C PHE A 208 7.93 11.22 -2.87
N ILE A 209 7.73 11.21 -4.19
CA ILE A 209 8.84 11.20 -5.15
C ILE A 209 9.66 12.49 -5.11
N LEU A 210 9.02 13.63 -4.84
CA LEU A 210 9.69 14.93 -4.80
C LEU A 210 10.49 15.16 -3.51
N THR A 211 10.06 14.59 -2.39
CA THR A 211 10.64 14.88 -1.07
C THR A 211 11.45 13.75 -0.46
N VAL A 212 11.20 12.50 -0.86
CA VAL A 212 11.79 11.32 -0.21
C VAL A 212 12.97 10.76 -1.00
N LYS A 213 14.16 10.91 -0.41
CA LYS A 213 15.41 10.30 -0.87
C LYS A 213 15.60 8.90 -0.31
N ASP A 214 16.10 8.01 -1.16
CA ASP A 214 16.38 6.61 -0.79
C ASP A 214 17.54 6.57 0.23
N PRO A 215 17.34 6.00 1.44
CA PRO A 215 18.42 5.85 2.39
C PRO A 215 19.49 4.88 1.87
N ALA A 216 20.73 5.05 2.35
CA ALA A 216 21.79 4.11 2.03
C ALA A 216 21.49 2.77 2.71
N ARG A 217 21.56 1.68 1.94
CA ARG A 217 21.28 0.33 2.40
C ARG A 217 22.32 -0.15 3.41
N LYS A 218 21.87 -0.65 4.56
CA LYS A 218 22.71 -1.26 5.59
C LYS A 218 22.68 -2.78 5.49
N GLY A 219 23.79 -3.43 5.87
CA GLY A 219 23.83 -4.89 6.00
C GLY A 219 23.84 -5.67 4.69
N GLN A 220 24.19 -5.04 3.57
CA GLN A 220 24.38 -5.74 2.30
C GLN A 220 25.61 -6.64 2.39
N GLN A 221 25.47 -7.92 2.04
CA GLN A 221 26.59 -8.84 1.94
C GLN A 221 27.42 -8.52 0.70
N LEU A 222 28.75 -8.59 0.83
CA LEU A 222 29.68 -8.41 -0.28
C LEU A 222 30.19 -9.78 -0.72
N ASN A 223 30.17 -10.01 -2.04
CA ASN A 223 30.82 -11.15 -2.66
C ASN A 223 32.35 -11.06 -2.53
N GLN A 224 33.04 -12.15 -2.86
CA GLN A 224 34.52 -12.23 -2.82
C GLN A 224 35.20 -11.10 -3.63
N ASN A 225 34.50 -10.53 -4.62
CA ASN A 225 34.97 -9.42 -5.44
C ASN A 225 34.63 -8.02 -4.89
N GLY A 226 34.14 -7.91 -3.64
CA GLY A 226 33.75 -6.65 -3.01
C GLY A 226 32.48 -6.00 -3.56
N GLN A 227 31.71 -6.71 -4.39
CA GLN A 227 30.44 -6.26 -4.95
C GLN A 227 29.27 -6.76 -4.11
N VAL A 228 28.18 -5.99 -4.03
CA VAL A 228 26.96 -6.40 -3.32
C VAL A 228 26.42 -7.71 -3.89
N ASP A 229 26.25 -8.72 -3.04
CA ASP A 229 25.65 -9.98 -3.43
C ASP A 229 24.16 -9.81 -3.66
N GLN A 230 23.73 -9.98 -4.91
CA GLN A 230 22.33 -9.78 -5.29
C GLN A 230 21.62 -11.12 -5.44
N VAL A 231 20.87 -11.50 -4.40
CA VAL A 231 20.07 -12.74 -4.37
C VAL A 231 19.09 -12.80 -5.54
N LYS A 232 19.17 -13.84 -6.37
CA LYS A 232 18.29 -14.03 -7.54
C LYS A 232 16.88 -14.43 -7.10
N PHE A 233 15.86 -14.03 -7.86
CA PHE A 233 14.46 -14.40 -7.57
C PHE A 233 14.25 -15.93 -7.46
N THR A 234 14.97 -16.71 -8.27
CA THR A 234 14.92 -18.18 -8.22
C THR A 234 15.43 -18.73 -6.89
N GLN A 235 16.42 -18.10 -6.27
CA GLN A 235 16.93 -18.50 -4.96
C GLN A 235 15.88 -18.20 -3.87
N CYS A 236 15.13 -17.11 -3.98
CA CYS A 236 14.00 -16.82 -3.09
C CYS A 236 12.92 -17.92 -3.18
N LEU A 237 12.54 -18.32 -4.40
CA LEU A 237 11.57 -19.40 -4.61
C LEU A 237 12.08 -20.75 -4.10
N GLN A 238 13.36 -21.06 -4.34
CA GLN A 238 14.00 -22.26 -3.82
C GLN A 238 14.03 -22.27 -2.29
N PHE A 239 14.29 -21.12 -1.66
CA PHE A 239 14.26 -20.97 -0.21
C PHE A 239 12.86 -21.24 0.36
N ILE A 240 11.82 -20.63 -0.23
CA ILE A 240 10.42 -20.87 0.17
C ILE A 240 10.07 -22.35 -0.01
N LYS A 241 10.45 -22.97 -1.12
CA LYS A 241 10.22 -24.39 -1.39
C LYS A 241 10.93 -25.29 -0.38
N LYS A 242 12.18 -24.99 -0.04
CA LYS A 242 12.98 -25.73 0.96
C LYS A 242 12.36 -25.65 2.35
N HIS A 243 11.80 -24.50 2.70
CA HIS A 243 11.17 -24.23 4.00
C HIS A 243 9.63 -24.25 3.95
N SER A 244 9.05 -25.01 3.01
CA SER A 244 7.61 -24.99 2.73
C SER A 244 6.75 -25.33 3.93
N LYS A 245 7.19 -26.26 4.80
CA LYS A 245 6.48 -26.58 6.05
C LYS A 245 6.37 -25.38 6.99
N THR A 246 7.45 -24.62 7.17
CA THR A 246 7.46 -23.43 8.03
C THR A 246 6.54 -22.35 7.49
N PHE A 247 6.64 -22.06 6.18
CA PHE A 247 5.76 -21.09 5.54
C PHE A 247 4.30 -21.54 5.56
N ALA A 248 4.01 -22.81 5.30
CA ALA A 248 2.65 -23.36 5.36
C ALA A 248 2.05 -23.23 6.76
N CYS A 249 2.78 -23.64 7.81
CA CYS A 249 2.31 -23.48 9.19
C CYS A 249 2.09 -22.01 9.56
N HIS A 250 2.99 -21.11 9.13
CA HIS A 250 2.87 -19.68 9.40
C HIS A 250 1.66 -19.06 8.69
N TYR A 251 1.48 -19.32 7.39
CA TYR A 251 0.36 -18.79 6.64
C TYR A 251 -0.99 -19.39 7.08
N LEU A 252 -1.04 -20.70 7.38
CA LEU A 252 -2.24 -21.33 7.92
C LEU A 252 -2.59 -20.75 9.30
N GLY A 253 -1.60 -20.62 10.19
CA GLY A 253 -1.80 -20.02 11.51
C GLY A 253 -2.30 -18.58 11.42
N PHE A 254 -1.71 -17.76 10.55
CA PHE A 254 -2.14 -16.38 10.36
C PHE A 254 -3.53 -16.28 9.71
N THR A 255 -3.87 -17.21 8.81
CA THR A 255 -5.20 -17.29 8.21
C THR A 255 -6.26 -17.63 9.26
N PHE A 256 -6.02 -18.64 10.11
CA PHE A 256 -6.94 -18.96 11.20
C PHE A 256 -7.10 -17.83 12.20
N TYR A 257 -6.00 -17.15 12.55
CA TYR A 257 -6.06 -15.95 13.38
C TYR A 257 -6.91 -14.84 12.75
N ALA A 258 -6.71 -14.57 11.46
CA ALA A 258 -7.47 -13.56 10.74
C ALA A 258 -8.97 -13.92 10.59
N MET A 259 -9.31 -15.21 10.50
CA MET A 259 -10.71 -15.67 10.47
C MET A 259 -11.41 -15.57 11.83
N ALA A 260 -10.66 -15.49 12.94
CA ALA A 260 -11.21 -15.41 14.29
C ALA A 260 -11.44 -13.97 14.77
N LEU A 261 -10.89 -12.97 14.06
CA LEU A 261 -11.08 -11.53 14.30
C LEU A 261 -12.27 -10.99 13.52
#